data_AF-A0A699SZA0-F1
#
_entry.id   AF-A0A699SZA0-F1
#
_cell.length_a   1.000
_cell.length_b   1.000
_cell.length_c   1.000
_cell.angle_alpha   90.00
_cell.angle_beta   90.00
_cell.angle_gamma   90.00
#
_symmetry.space_group_name_H-M   'P 1'
#
loop_
_entity.id
_entity.type
_entity.pdbx_description
1 polymer ?
#
loop_
_entity_poly.entity_id
_entity_poly.type
_entity_poly.pdbx_seq_one_letter_code
_entity_poly.pdbx_strand_id
1 'polypeptide(L)'
;MIAGIKVEEEIIRDLERLDIELYVRGQHGYWASLRIEPEAHSSPFSVHPGSTKMYHDLKQYFLWSGMKRDVATFVSKCLICQQVKIEHQRASGLLQQLDIPVWKWDEISMDLVTGLPQTQRRHDAIWVVMDRLTKSAHFLPIRKDYSVS
;
A
#
# COMPACT_ATOMS: atom_id res chain seq x y z
N MET A 1 1.08 -24.21 -37.64
CA MET A 1 -0.08 -24.88 -37.01
C MET A 1 -0.17 -24.38 -35.58
N ILE A 2 -1.04 -23.41 -35.31
CA ILE A 2 -1.31 -22.98 -33.93
C ILE A 2 -2.40 -23.93 -33.42
N ALA A 3 -2.13 -24.63 -32.33
CA ALA A 3 -3.08 -25.53 -31.70
C ALA A 3 -4.33 -24.73 -31.32
N GLY A 4 -5.44 -24.98 -32.02
CA GLY A 4 -6.74 -24.49 -31.60
C GLY A 4 -7.05 -25.09 -30.24
N ILE A 5 -7.32 -24.23 -29.26
CA ILE A 5 -7.86 -24.66 -27.97
C ILE A 5 -9.20 -25.32 -28.30
N LYS A 6 -9.26 -26.66 -28.18
CA LYS A 6 -10.54 -27.37 -28.11
C LYS A 6 -11.19 -26.94 -26.80
N VAL A 7 -12.08 -25.96 -26.87
CA VAL A 7 -12.92 -25.59 -25.72
C VAL A 7 -13.97 -26.69 -25.60
N GLU A 8 -13.84 -27.52 -24.57
CA GLU A 8 -14.83 -28.55 -24.25
C GLU A 8 -16.17 -27.87 -23.89
N GLU A 9 -17.30 -28.47 -24.28
CA GLU A 9 -18.64 -27.90 -24.08
C GLU A 9 -18.94 -27.59 -22.60
N GLU A 10 -18.33 -28.32 -21.66
CA GLU A 10 -18.42 -28.03 -20.22
C GLU A 10 -17.86 -26.66 -19.87
N ILE A 11 -16.76 -26.24 -20.50
CA ILE A 11 -16.14 -24.93 -20.26
C ILE A 11 -17.09 -23.81 -20.71
N ILE A 12 -17.81 -24.00 -21.83
CA ILE A 12 -18.77 -23.01 -22.32
C ILE A 12 -19.97 -22.90 -21.36
N ARG A 13 -20.48 -24.03 -20.86
CA ARG A 13 -21.59 -24.04 -19.89
C ARG A 13 -21.20 -23.43 -18.54
N ASP A 14 -19.97 -23.64 -18.09
CA ASP A 14 -19.45 -23.03 -16.88
C ASP A 14 -19.27 -21.52 -17.03
N LEU A 15 -18.84 -21.06 -18.21
CA LEU A 15 -18.73 -19.64 -18.54
C LEU A 15 -20.11 -18.95 -18.63
N GLU A 16 -21.10 -19.60 -19.25
CA GLU A 16 -22.49 -19.12 -19.30
C GLU A 16 -23.12 -19.06 -17.89
N ARG A 17 -22.85 -20.05 -17.04
CA ARG A 17 -23.32 -20.08 -15.64
C ARG A 17 -22.71 -18.96 -14.79
N LEU A 18 -21.53 -18.47 -15.16
CA LEU A 18 -20.83 -17.38 -14.48
C LEU A 18 -21.12 -16.00 -15.11
N ASP A 19 -22.07 -15.91 -16.06
CA ASP A 19 -22.39 -14.68 -16.81
C ASP A 19 -21.15 -14.08 -17.52
N ILE A 20 -20.23 -14.93 -17.98
CA ILE A 20 -18.98 -14.52 -18.62
C ILE A 20 -19.15 -14.51 -20.14
N GLU A 21 -19.23 -13.31 -20.73
CA GLU A 21 -19.27 -13.16 -22.19
C GLU A 21 -17.86 -13.20 -22.80
N LEU A 22 -17.64 -14.14 -23.72
CA LEU A 22 -16.44 -14.20 -24.56
C LEU A 22 -16.63 -13.37 -25.84
N TYR A 23 -15.97 -12.22 -25.93
CA TYR A 23 -16.03 -11.40 -27.15
C TYR A 23 -14.88 -11.74 -28.12
N VAL A 24 -15.18 -12.23 -29.32
CA VAL A 24 -14.16 -12.53 -30.35
C VAL A 24 -14.09 -11.38 -31.36
N ARG A 25 -12.96 -10.65 -31.41
CA ARG A 25 -12.75 -9.60 -32.43
C ARG A 25 -11.59 -9.96 -33.37
N GLY A 26 -11.94 -10.46 -34.57
CA GLY A 26 -11.08 -10.48 -35.76
C GLY A 26 -10.23 -11.74 -36.02
N GLN A 27 -9.92 -11.98 -37.31
CA GLN A 27 -9.35 -13.20 -37.90
C GLN A 27 -7.90 -13.57 -37.51
N HIS A 28 -7.30 -12.94 -36.49
CA HIS A 28 -5.88 -13.15 -36.14
C HIS A 28 -5.62 -13.46 -34.66
N GLY A 29 -6.64 -13.79 -33.87
CA GLY A 29 -6.43 -14.27 -32.51
C GLY A 29 -7.66 -14.14 -31.62
N TYR A 30 -7.84 -15.10 -30.72
CA TYR A 30 -8.88 -15.07 -29.70
C TYR A 30 -8.49 -14.04 -28.63
N TRP A 31 -9.23 -12.95 -28.54
CA TRP A 31 -9.10 -11.94 -27.48
C TRP A 31 -10.24 -12.13 -26.48
N ALA A 32 -10.09 -13.04 -25.52
CA ALA A 32 -11.06 -13.14 -24.43
C ALA A 32 -10.90 -11.91 -23.51
N SER A 33 -11.66 -10.84 -23.75
CA SER A 33 -11.83 -9.75 -22.79
C SER A 33 -12.78 -10.23 -21.70
N LEU A 34 -12.28 -11.14 -20.85
CA LEU A 34 -13.08 -11.85 -19.88
C LEU A 34 -13.54 -10.89 -18.79
N ARG A 35 -14.85 -10.86 -18.55
CA ARG A 35 -15.58 -10.14 -17.50
C ARG A 35 -15.15 -10.53 -16.06
N ILE A 36 -13.92 -11.00 -15.84
CA ILE A 36 -13.42 -11.41 -14.51
C ILE A 36 -13.11 -10.20 -13.63
N GLU A 37 -12.90 -9.03 -14.21
CA GLU A 37 -12.45 -7.88 -13.44
C GLU A 37 -13.46 -7.40 -12.38
N PRO A 38 -14.79 -7.34 -12.62
CA PRO A 38 -15.78 -7.09 -11.59
C PRO A 38 -15.85 -8.18 -10.51
N GLU A 39 -15.97 -9.47 -10.84
CA GLU A 39 -16.07 -10.53 -9.83
C GLU A 39 -14.80 -10.66 -8.97
N ALA A 40 -13.61 -10.61 -9.58
CA ALA A 40 -12.36 -10.80 -8.83
C ALA A 40 -11.96 -9.58 -8.00
N HIS A 41 -12.62 -8.44 -8.18
CA HIS A 41 -12.24 -7.20 -7.53
C HIS A 41 -13.35 -6.50 -6.74
N SER A 42 -14.59 -6.58 -7.22
CA SER A 42 -15.76 -5.88 -6.67
C SER A 42 -16.75 -6.85 -6.01
N SER A 43 -16.45 -8.15 -5.98
CA SER A 43 -17.18 -9.11 -5.16
C SER A 43 -17.05 -8.73 -3.67
N PRO A 44 -18.12 -8.84 -2.88
CA PRO A 44 -18.07 -8.65 -1.43
C PRO A 44 -16.96 -9.47 -0.73
N PHE A 45 -16.56 -10.60 -1.32
CA PHE A 45 -15.54 -11.50 -0.78
C PHE A 45 -14.10 -11.16 -1.23
N SER A 46 -13.95 -10.38 -2.30
CA SER A 46 -12.64 -10.08 -2.89
C SER A 46 -11.90 -8.94 -2.20
N VAL A 47 -12.62 -8.06 -1.48
CA VAL A 47 -12.07 -6.94 -0.69
C VAL A 47 -11.11 -6.07 -1.51
N HIS A 48 -11.44 -5.80 -2.78
CA HIS A 48 -10.69 -4.90 -3.64
C HIS A 48 -9.16 -5.17 -3.62
N PRO A 49 -8.68 -6.33 -4.10
CA PRO A 49 -7.26 -6.66 -4.07
C PRO A 49 -6.43 -5.66 -4.89
N GLY A 50 -5.18 -5.45 -4.50
CA GLY A 50 -4.25 -4.62 -5.29
C GLY A 50 -3.89 -5.30 -6.61
N SER A 51 -3.35 -4.55 -7.58
CA SER A 51 -3.00 -5.05 -8.91
C SER A 51 -2.08 -6.28 -8.88
N THR A 52 -1.08 -6.28 -8.00
CA THR A 52 -0.17 -7.42 -7.83
C THR A 52 -0.90 -8.68 -7.36
N LYS A 53 -1.75 -8.57 -6.33
CA LYS A 53 -2.51 -9.70 -5.81
C LYS A 53 -3.50 -10.23 -6.86
N MET A 54 -4.28 -9.33 -7.46
CA MET A 54 -5.24 -9.69 -8.50
C MET A 54 -4.57 -10.40 -9.69
N TYR A 55 -3.39 -9.94 -10.12
CA TYR A 55 -2.62 -10.61 -11.18
C TYR A 55 -2.20 -12.02 -10.77
N HIS A 56 -1.70 -12.20 -9.55
CA HIS A 56 -1.26 -13.51 -9.07
C HIS A 56 -2.42 -14.50 -8.91
N ASP A 57 -3.58 -14.04 -8.42
CA ASP A 57 -4.77 -14.86 -8.25
C ASP A 57 -5.33 -15.31 -9.61
N LEU A 58 -5.42 -14.39 -10.59
CA LEU A 58 -5.92 -14.70 -11.92
C LEU A 58 -4.97 -15.60 -12.73
N LYS A 59 -3.65 -15.40 -12.59
CA LYS A 59 -2.63 -16.18 -13.29
C LYS A 59 -2.69 -17.68 -13.00
N GLN A 60 -3.30 -18.09 -11.89
CA GLN A 60 -3.43 -19.51 -11.54
C GLN A 60 -4.38 -20.26 -12.49
N TYR A 61 -5.38 -19.57 -13.04
CA TYR A 61 -6.46 -20.18 -13.82
C TYR A 61 -6.54 -19.66 -15.25
N PHE A 62 -6.06 -18.44 -15.51
CA PHE A 62 -6.21 -17.76 -16.79
C PHE A 62 -4.87 -17.20 -17.30
N LEU A 63 -4.72 -17.16 -18.62
CA LEU A 63 -3.56 -16.57 -19.28
C LEU A 63 -3.96 -15.92 -20.61
N TRP A 64 -3.64 -14.63 -20.76
CA TRP A 64 -3.76 -13.91 -22.03
C TRP A 64 -2.63 -12.89 -22.21
N SER A 65 -2.41 -12.45 -23.46
CA SER A 65 -1.40 -11.44 -23.76
C SER A 65 -1.80 -10.10 -23.17
N GLY A 66 -0.94 -9.49 -22.35
CA GLY A 66 -1.22 -8.19 -21.76
C GLY A 66 -1.89 -8.23 -20.37
N MET A 67 -2.20 -9.41 -19.83
CA MET A 67 -2.89 -9.60 -18.54
C MET A 67 -2.43 -8.70 -17.40
N LYS A 68 -1.11 -8.55 -17.21
CA LYS A 68 -0.56 -7.71 -16.15
C LYS A 68 -0.91 -6.22 -16.33
N ARG A 69 -0.93 -5.74 -17.58
CA ARG A 69 -1.29 -4.36 -17.94
C ARG A 69 -2.78 -4.13 -17.76
N ASP A 70 -3.61 -5.09 -18.15
CA ASP A 70 -5.07 -4.98 -18.06
C ASP A 70 -5.50 -4.93 -16.59
N VAL A 71 -5.02 -5.86 -15.77
CA VAL A 71 -5.26 -5.89 -14.31
C VAL A 71 -4.81 -4.58 -13.65
N ALA A 72 -3.62 -4.07 -13.99
CA ALA A 72 -3.16 -2.80 -13.46
C ALA A 72 -4.06 -1.63 -13.87
N THR A 73 -4.49 -1.60 -15.14
CA THR A 73 -5.39 -0.57 -15.68
C THR A 73 -6.75 -0.62 -14.99
N PHE A 74 -7.30 -1.81 -14.76
CA PHE A 74 -8.58 -1.97 -14.10
C PHE A 74 -8.55 -1.54 -12.63
N VAL A 75 -7.59 -2.05 -11.85
CA VAL A 75 -7.45 -1.68 -10.44
C VAL A 75 -7.21 -0.17 -10.30
N SER A 76 -6.46 0.44 -11.23
CA SER A 76 -6.24 1.89 -11.23
C SER A 76 -7.51 2.71 -11.47
N LYS A 77 -8.54 2.15 -12.10
CA LYS A 77 -9.83 2.82 -12.37
C LYS A 77 -10.88 2.57 -11.27
N CYS A 78 -10.61 1.69 -10.32
CA CYS A 78 -11.54 1.41 -9.23
C CYS A 78 -11.58 2.57 -8.22
N LEU A 79 -12.73 3.26 -8.11
CA LEU A 79 -12.92 4.38 -7.19
C LEU A 79 -12.68 4.01 -5.72
N ILE A 80 -13.10 2.81 -5.30
CA ILE A 80 -12.91 2.34 -3.93
C ILE A 80 -11.42 2.16 -3.65
N CYS A 81 -10.68 1.49 -4.53
CA CYS A 81 -9.22 1.38 -4.42
C CYS A 81 -8.53 2.75 -4.40
N GLN A 82 -8.93 3.69 -5.26
CA GLN A 82 -8.33 5.04 -5.29
C GLN A 82 -8.55 5.79 -3.96
N GLN A 83 -9.72 5.63 -3.34
CA GLN A 83 -10.07 6.31 -2.09
C GLN A 83 -9.43 5.68 -0.86
N VAL A 84 -9.31 4.34 -0.82
CA VAL A 84 -8.82 3.62 0.36
C VAL A 84 -7.33 3.27 0.29
N LYS A 85 -6.74 3.22 -0.91
CA LYS A 85 -5.32 2.95 -1.16
C LYS A 85 -4.64 4.18 -1.73
N ILE A 86 -4.85 5.31 -1.09
CA ILE A 86 -4.15 6.55 -1.43
C ILE A 86 -2.65 6.30 -1.25
N GLU A 87 -1.84 6.80 -2.17
CA GLU A 87 -0.40 6.84 -2.02
C GLU A 87 -0.06 7.68 -0.78
N HIS A 88 0.15 7.01 0.37
CA HIS A 88 0.48 7.68 1.63
C HIS A 88 1.87 8.31 1.63
N GLN A 89 2.67 8.04 0.60
CA GLN A 89 3.94 8.70 0.38
C GLN A 89 3.65 9.98 -0.40
N ARG A 90 3.68 11.14 0.27
CA ARG A 90 3.94 12.38 -0.47
C ARG A 90 5.22 12.18 -1.27
N ALA A 91 5.28 12.69 -2.49
CA ALA A 91 6.55 12.81 -3.19
C ALA A 91 7.55 13.44 -2.23
N SER A 92 8.62 12.72 -1.90
CA SER A 92 9.62 13.21 -0.95
C SER A 92 10.12 14.56 -1.45
N GLY A 93 9.74 15.63 -0.75
CA GLY A 93 10.25 16.96 -1.04
C GLY A 93 11.74 17.01 -0.74
N LEU A 94 12.42 18.02 -1.29
CA LEU A 94 13.78 18.33 -0.84
C LEU A 94 13.71 18.65 0.66
N LEU A 95 14.50 17.94 1.47
CA LEU A 95 14.64 18.27 2.88
C LEU A 95 15.23 19.67 2.97
N GLN A 96 14.49 20.61 3.55
CA GLN A 96 15.03 21.92 3.85
C GLN A 96 16.01 21.78 5.01
N GLN A 97 17.29 22.03 4.73
CA GLN A 97 18.30 22.07 5.77
C GLN A 97 18.06 23.33 6.62
N LEU A 98 17.97 23.14 7.94
CA LEU A 98 17.97 24.24 8.89
C LEU A 98 19.36 24.87 8.97
N ASP A 99 19.42 26.17 9.23
CA ASP A 99 20.69 26.86 9.44
C ASP A 99 21.49 26.23 10.60
N ILE A 100 22.81 26.34 10.48
CA ILE A 100 23.76 25.84 11.48
C ILE A 100 23.87 26.92 12.58
N PRO A 101 23.56 26.60 13.85
CA PRO A 101 23.69 27.57 14.94
C PRO A 101 25.14 28.01 15.11
N VAL A 102 25.36 29.26 15.54
CA VAL A 102 26.71 29.84 15.63
C VAL A 102 27.35 29.51 16.97
N TRP A 103 26.56 29.44 18.04
CA TRP A 103 27.04 29.16 19.39
C TRP A 103 26.35 27.96 20.02
N LYS A 104 27.04 27.37 21.02
CA LYS A 104 26.48 26.32 21.86
C LYS A 104 25.21 26.83 22.52
N TRP A 105 24.16 26.02 22.52
CA TRP A 105 22.86 26.33 23.14
C TRP A 105 22.04 27.42 22.45
N ASP A 106 22.46 27.93 21.29
CA ASP A 106 21.64 28.85 20.49
C ASP A 106 20.35 28.17 20.02
N GLU A 107 20.47 26.88 19.65
CA GLU A 107 19.32 26.07 19.25
C GLU A 107 19.38 24.69 19.86
N ILE A 108 18.26 24.30 20.47
CA ILE A 108 18.08 22.99 21.06
C ILE A 108 16.96 22.23 20.34
N SER A 109 17.16 20.94 20.14
CA SER A 109 16.09 20.01 19.77
C SER A 109 15.65 19.25 21.01
N MET A 110 14.34 19.14 21.21
CA MET A 110 13.75 18.50 22.37
C MET A 110 12.84 17.37 21.90
N ASP A 111 12.88 16.24 22.59
CA ASP A 111 12.02 15.09 22.31
C ASP A 111 11.67 14.34 23.60
N LEU A 112 10.63 13.51 23.54
CA LEU A 112 10.16 12.73 24.67
C LEU A 112 10.02 11.25 24.30
N VAL A 113 10.80 10.40 24.98
CA VAL A 113 10.62 8.95 24.90
C VAL A 113 9.64 8.53 25.99
N THR A 114 8.45 8.09 25.61
CA THR A 114 7.38 7.67 26.53
C THR A 114 7.07 6.18 26.43
N GLY A 115 6.26 5.66 27.37
CA GLY A 115 5.83 4.25 27.36
C GLY A 115 6.90 3.30 27.89
N LEU A 116 7.85 3.80 28.67
CA LEU A 116 8.89 3.00 29.29
C LEU A 116 8.37 2.30 30.54
N PRO A 117 8.93 1.15 30.93
CA PRO A 117 8.65 0.54 32.22
C PRO A 117 8.93 1.53 33.36
N GLN A 118 8.01 1.60 34.32
CA GLN A 118 8.14 2.53 35.42
C GLN A 118 9.32 2.14 36.33
N THR A 119 10.17 3.11 36.63
CA THR A 119 11.27 2.94 37.59
C THR A 119 10.80 2.96 39.04
N GLN A 120 11.64 2.52 40.00
CA GLN A 120 11.33 2.62 41.44
C GLN A 120 11.04 4.07 41.89
N ARG A 121 11.64 5.06 41.22
CA ARG A 121 11.42 6.49 41.46
C ARG A 121 10.21 7.05 40.69
N ARG A 122 9.38 6.17 40.13
CA ARG A 122 8.14 6.46 39.41
C ARG A 122 8.26 7.16 38.06
N HIS A 123 9.45 7.35 37.51
CA HIS A 123 9.64 7.85 36.14
C HIS A 123 9.28 6.78 35.10
N ASP A 124 8.60 7.18 34.04
CA ASP A 124 8.10 6.34 32.94
C ASP A 124 8.37 6.95 31.54
N ALA A 125 9.12 8.06 31.51
CA ALA A 125 9.54 8.72 30.29
C ALA A 125 10.93 9.37 30.44
N ILE A 126 11.57 9.66 29.31
CA ILE A 126 12.86 10.37 29.22
C ILE A 126 12.65 11.62 28.38
N TRP A 127 12.96 12.77 28.93
CA TRP A 127 13.05 14.03 28.19
C TRP A 127 14.47 14.17 27.64
N VAL A 128 14.57 14.25 26.32
CA VAL A 128 15.81 14.41 25.59
C VAL A 128 15.94 15.88 25.21
N VAL A 129 17.04 16.52 25.64
CA VAL A 129 17.41 17.88 25.24
C VAL A 129 18.76 17.81 24.56
N MET A 130 18.83 18.19 23.29
CA MET A 130 20.05 18.11 22.49
C MET A 130 20.43 19.47 21.95
N ASP A 131 21.68 19.88 22.15
CA ASP A 131 22.26 21.05 21.49
C ASP A 131 22.49 20.74 20.01
N ARG A 132 21.87 21.52 19.11
CA ARG A 132 21.93 21.25 17.66
C ARG A 132 23.34 21.39 17.10
N LEU A 133 24.17 22.26 17.68
CA LEU A 133 25.53 22.54 17.21
C LEU A 133 26.51 21.44 17.59
N THR A 134 26.66 21.16 18.89
CA THR A 134 27.63 20.19 19.41
C THR A 134 27.14 18.75 19.40
N LYS A 135 25.82 18.53 19.21
CA LYS A 135 25.15 17.23 19.38
C LYS A 135 25.25 16.65 20.79
N SER A 136 25.60 17.48 21.78
CA SER A 136 25.54 17.09 23.19
C SER A 136 24.09 16.86 23.59
N ALA A 137 23.81 15.70 24.18
CA ALA A 137 22.46 15.31 24.59
C ALA A 137 22.37 15.14 26.11
N HIS A 138 21.30 15.69 26.69
CA HIS A 138 20.94 15.55 28.09
C HIS A 138 19.66 14.71 28.18
N PHE A 139 19.72 13.68 29.03
CA PHE A 139 18.62 12.75 29.27
C PHE A 139 18.10 12.96 30.69
N LEU A 140 16.87 13.46 30.80
CA LEU A 140 16.24 13.75 32.07
C LEU A 140 15.12 12.72 32.30
N PRO A 141 15.17 11.91 33.37
CA PRO A 141 14.06 11.02 33.70
C PRO A 141 12.87 11.86 34.17
N ILE A 142 11.70 11.67 33.55
CA ILE A 142 10.48 12.39 33.91
C ILE A 142 9.31 11.45 34.12
N ARG A 143 8.21 12.00 34.63
CA ARG A 143 6.92 11.36 34.70
C ARG A 143 6.01 11.91 33.61
N LYS A 144 5.35 11.04 32.85
CA LYS A 144 4.34 11.43 31.85
C LYS A 144 3.19 12.23 32.47
N ASP A 145 2.81 11.90 33.70
CA ASP A 145 1.70 12.49 34.42
C ASP A 145 2.10 13.70 35.29
N TYR A 146 3.24 14.31 35.00
CA TYR A 146 3.69 15.50 35.73
C TYR A 146 2.77 16.69 35.44
N SER A 147 2.03 17.13 36.45
CA SER A 147 1.22 18.35 36.39
C SER A 147 2.09 19.57 36.68
N VAL A 148 2.04 20.59 35.81
CA VAL A 148 2.59 21.91 36.12
C VAL A 148 1.57 22.63 37.00
N SER A 149 1.96 22.94 38.24
CA SER A 149 1.20 23.77 39.19
C SER A 149 1.34 25.25 38.88
#